data_AF-Q6QEZ3-F1
#
_entry.id   AF-Q6QEZ3-F1
#
_cell.length_a   1.000
_cell.length_b   1.000
_cell.length_c   1.000
_cell.angle_alpha   90.00
_cell.angle_beta   90.00
_cell.angle_gamma   90.00
#
_symmetry.space_group_name_H-M   'P 1'
#
loop_
_entity.id
_entity.type
_entity.pdbx_description
1 polymer ?
#
loop_
_entity_poly.entity_id
_entity_poly.type
_entity_poly.pdbx_seq_one_letter_code
_entity_poly.pdbx_strand_id
1 'polypeptide(L)'
;LHHSKHHATYVKGVNDAMGRLEEARAAGDHAAIFLNEKNLAFHLGGHVNHSIWWKNLSPDGGGEPAGDLATAIDDQFGSFEKFKAQFTAAANGLQGSGWAVLGYDTLGHTLLTFQLYDQQANVPLGIIPLLQVDMWEHAYYLQYQNV
;
A
#
# COMPACT_ATOMS: atom_id res chain seq x y z
N LEU A 1 -7.13 -1.42 17.14
CA LEU A 1 -5.66 -1.50 17.16
C LEU A 1 -5.07 -1.00 15.85
N HIS A 2 -5.34 -1.68 14.74
CA HIS A 2 -4.84 -1.29 13.41
C HIS A 2 -5.18 0.18 13.02
N HIS A 3 -6.46 0.57 13.07
CA HIS A 3 -6.87 1.96 12.83
C HIS A 3 -6.38 2.94 13.92
N SER A 4 -6.81 2.73 15.17
CA SER A 4 -6.60 3.70 16.26
C SER A 4 -5.16 3.82 16.78
N LYS A 5 -4.25 2.91 16.41
CA LYS A 5 -2.84 2.92 16.85
C LYS A 5 -1.86 2.97 15.67
N HIS A 6 -1.88 1.98 14.78
CA HIS A 6 -0.90 1.92 13.69
C HIS A 6 -1.14 3.05 12.67
N HIS A 7 -2.36 3.18 12.14
CA HIS A 7 -2.68 4.26 11.21
C HIS A 7 -2.48 5.65 11.83
N ALA A 8 -2.91 5.85 13.07
CA ALA A 8 -2.69 7.10 13.80
C ALA A 8 -1.20 7.49 13.93
N THR A 9 -0.33 6.50 14.13
CA THR A 9 1.13 6.72 14.18
C THR A 9 1.68 7.20 12.84
N TYR A 10 1.24 6.63 11.72
CA TYR A 10 1.65 7.08 10.39
C TYR A 10 1.22 8.53 10.13
N VAL A 11 -0.03 8.89 10.46
CA VAL A 11 -0.54 10.26 10.31
C VAL A 11 0.32 11.26 11.11
N LYS A 12 0.64 10.94 12.37
CA LYS A 12 1.52 11.79 13.17
C LYS A 12 2.91 11.92 12.53
N GLY A 13 3.48 10.79 12.09
CA GLY A 13 4.82 10.76 11.49
C GLY A 13 4.93 11.57 10.20
N VAL A 14 3.89 11.62 9.36
CA VAL A 14 3.84 12.49 8.18
C VAL A 14 3.95 13.96 8.60
N ASN A 15 3.14 14.40 9.57
CA ASN A 15 3.14 15.78 10.05
C ASN A 15 4.49 16.17 10.64
N ASP A 16 5.09 15.30 11.46
CA ASP A 16 6.41 15.53 12.05
C ASP A 16 7.49 15.64 10.95
N ALA A 17 7.50 14.73 9.97
CA ALA A 17 8.49 14.71 8.89
C ALA A 17 8.39 15.96 7.99
N MET A 18 7.18 16.41 7.67
CA MET A 18 6.96 17.66 6.93
C MET A 18 7.49 18.87 7.71
N GLY A 19 7.21 18.95 9.02
CA GLY A 19 7.75 20.01 9.88
C GLY A 19 9.28 20.05 9.91
N ARG A 20 9.94 18.89 9.99
CA ARG A 20 11.41 18.80 9.92
C ARG A 20 11.98 19.26 8.58
N LEU A 21 11.31 18.93 7.48
CA LEU A 21 11.72 19.39 6.15
C LEU A 21 11.51 20.90 5.98
N GLU A 22 10.47 21.47 6.56
CA GLU A 22 10.25 22.93 6.61
C GLU A 22 11.35 23.64 7.41
N GLU A 23 11.65 23.17 8.62
CA GLU A 23 12.75 23.68 9.46
C GLU A 23 14.10 23.63 8.71
N ALA A 24 14.41 22.50 8.07
CA ALA A 24 15.62 22.31 7.29
C ALA A 24 15.73 23.30 6.12
N ARG A 25 14.65 23.52 5.36
CA ARG A 25 14.61 24.52 4.28
C ARG A 25 14.76 25.94 4.80
N ALA A 26 14.12 26.29 5.92
CA ALA A 26 14.19 27.61 6.51
C ALA A 26 15.61 27.93 7.03
N ALA A 27 16.31 26.94 7.57
CA ALA A 27 17.68 27.09 8.07
C ALA A 27 18.76 26.94 6.98
N GLY A 28 18.43 26.38 5.82
CA GLY A 28 19.40 25.98 4.80
C GLY A 28 20.31 24.82 5.24
N ASP A 29 19.88 24.03 6.23
CA ASP A 29 20.62 22.87 6.75
C ASP A 29 19.96 21.57 6.31
N HIS A 30 20.67 20.81 5.49
CA HIS A 30 20.22 19.53 4.94
C HIS A 30 21.05 18.35 5.44
N ALA A 31 21.79 18.49 6.54
CA ALA A 31 22.61 17.40 7.09
C ALA A 31 21.79 16.13 7.39
N ALA A 32 20.52 16.30 7.78
CA ALA A 32 19.60 15.19 8.09
C ALA A 32 18.70 14.77 6.90
N ILE A 33 18.97 15.22 5.67
CA ILE A 33 18.06 15.02 4.53
C ILE A 33 17.72 13.55 4.26
N PHE A 34 18.71 12.65 4.36
CA PHE A 34 18.50 11.22 4.20
C PHE A 34 17.44 10.67 5.17
N LEU A 35 17.53 11.06 6.46
CA LEU A 35 16.59 10.62 7.48
C LEU A 35 15.21 11.25 7.26
N ASN A 36 15.17 12.54 6.95
CA ASN A 36 13.92 13.27 6.76
C ASN A 36 13.11 12.70 5.59
N GLU A 37 13.76 12.44 4.45
CA GLU A 37 13.09 11.85 3.28
C GLU A 37 12.67 10.40 3.54
N LYS A 38 13.49 9.60 4.22
CA LYS A 38 13.11 8.23 4.60
C LYS A 38 11.89 8.22 5.53
N ASN A 39 11.84 9.11 6.52
CA ASN A 39 10.72 9.23 7.44
C ASN A 39 9.45 9.68 6.71
N LEU A 40 9.56 10.67 5.83
CA LEU A 40 8.43 11.12 5.02
C LEU A 40 7.90 9.97 4.16
N ALA A 41 8.77 9.27 3.42
CA ALA A 41 8.35 8.17 2.56
C ALA A 41 7.67 7.03 3.33
N PHE A 42 8.26 6.58 4.44
CA PHE A 42 7.70 5.49 5.25
C PHE A 42 6.35 5.88 5.87
N HIS A 43 6.25 7.05 6.49
CA HIS A 43 5.01 7.47 7.15
C HIS A 43 3.92 7.86 6.15
N LEU A 44 4.27 8.51 5.04
CA LEU A 44 3.31 8.85 4.00
C LEU A 44 2.81 7.61 3.28
N GLY A 45 3.70 6.67 2.94
CA GLY A 45 3.33 5.37 2.42
C GLY A 45 2.36 4.64 3.37
N GLY A 46 2.69 4.59 4.65
CA GLY A 46 1.82 3.96 5.66
C GLY A 46 0.46 4.64 5.77
N HIS A 47 0.41 5.97 5.75
CA HIS A 47 -0.85 6.72 5.78
C HIS A 47 -1.71 6.48 4.53
N VAL A 48 -1.10 6.55 3.34
CA VAL A 48 -1.80 6.33 2.06
C VAL A 48 -2.34 4.90 1.98
N ASN A 49 -1.49 3.90 2.21
CA ASN A 49 -1.87 2.49 2.11
C ASN A 49 -3.03 2.15 3.05
N HIS A 50 -2.97 2.60 4.31
CA HIS A 50 -4.06 2.37 5.26
C HIS A 50 -5.33 3.15 4.91
N SER A 51 -5.21 4.36 4.38
CA SER A 51 -6.39 5.14 3.96
C SER A 51 -7.15 4.45 2.83
N ILE A 52 -6.44 3.81 1.90
CA ILE A 52 -7.02 2.99 0.82
C ILE A 52 -7.58 1.68 1.40
N TRP A 53 -6.81 0.99 2.25
CA TRP A 53 -7.24 -0.27 2.90
C TRP A 53 -8.62 -0.17 3.54
N TRP A 54 -8.86 0.87 4.35
CA TRP A 54 -10.16 1.04 5.01
C TRP A 54 -11.32 1.26 4.02
N LYS A 55 -11.05 1.79 2.82
CA LYS A 55 -12.06 2.01 1.77
C LYS A 55 -12.26 0.78 0.88
N ASN A 56 -11.28 -0.12 0.82
CA ASN A 56 -11.41 -1.40 0.12
C ASN A 56 -12.26 -2.42 0.90
N LEU A 57 -12.38 -2.27 2.22
CA LEU A 57 -13.16 -3.16 3.07
C LEU A 57 -14.61 -2.70 3.19
N SER A 58 -15.55 -3.64 3.09
CA SER A 58 -16.97 -3.43 3.33
C SER A 58 -17.59 -4.67 3.96
N PRO A 59 -18.45 -4.55 4.98
CA PRO A 59 -19.20 -5.69 5.53
C PRO A 59 -20.16 -6.30 4.51
N ASP A 60 -20.63 -5.49 3.55
CA ASP A 60 -21.50 -5.90 2.44
C ASP A 60 -20.72 -6.12 1.14
N GLY A 61 -19.38 -6.19 1.24
CA GLY A 61 -18.50 -6.46 0.11
C GLY A 61 -18.40 -7.95 -0.23
N GLY A 62 -17.44 -8.29 -1.08
CA GLY A 62 -17.24 -9.64 -1.60
C GLY A 62 -17.89 -9.85 -2.97
N GLY A 63 -17.89 -11.10 -3.44
CA GLY A 63 -18.26 -11.43 -4.82
C GLY A 63 -17.14 -11.13 -5.82
N GLU A 64 -17.53 -10.96 -7.08
CA GLU A 64 -16.64 -10.67 -8.20
C GLU A 64 -16.82 -9.22 -8.66
N PRO A 65 -15.80 -8.58 -9.25
CA PRO A 65 -15.93 -7.27 -9.85
C PRO A 65 -16.98 -7.30 -10.99
N ALA A 66 -17.56 -6.15 -11.31
CA ALA A 66 -18.52 -6.00 -12.40
C ALA A 66 -18.13 -4.85 -13.34
N GLY A 67 -18.73 -4.83 -14.53
CA GLY A 67 -18.55 -3.77 -15.52
C GLY A 67 -17.12 -3.65 -16.04
N ASP A 68 -16.66 -2.41 -16.22
CA ASP A 68 -15.36 -2.10 -16.81
C ASP A 68 -14.18 -2.71 -16.03
N LEU A 69 -14.29 -2.80 -14.69
CA LEU A 69 -13.26 -3.41 -13.86
C LEU A 69 -13.15 -4.93 -14.10
N ALA A 70 -14.27 -5.63 -14.24
CA ALA A 70 -14.27 -7.07 -14.53
C ALA A 70 -13.62 -7.34 -15.89
N THR A 71 -14.02 -6.57 -16.90
CA THR A 71 -13.46 -6.63 -18.25
C THR A 71 -11.96 -6.37 -18.24
N ALA A 72 -11.51 -5.33 -17.55
CA ALA A 72 -10.08 -5.01 -17.44
C ALA A 72 -9.29 -6.13 -16.72
N ILE A 73 -9.86 -6.76 -15.70
CA ILE A 73 -9.21 -7.91 -15.03
C ILE A 73 -9.10 -9.10 -15.97
N ASP A 74 -10.16 -9.43 -16.70
CA ASP A 74 -10.16 -10.53 -17.66
C ASP A 74 -9.18 -10.28 -18.81
N ASP A 75 -9.10 -9.05 -19.31
CA ASP A 75 -8.16 -8.67 -20.38
C ASP A 75 -6.69 -8.79 -19.94
N GLN A 76 -6.36 -8.41 -18.69
CA GLN A 76 -4.97 -8.37 -18.22
C GLN A 76 -4.50 -9.68 -17.60
N PHE A 77 -5.39 -10.42 -16.93
CA PHE A 77 -5.05 -11.63 -16.19
C PHE A 77 -5.66 -12.91 -16.78
N GLY A 78 -6.53 -12.78 -17.78
CA GLY A 78 -7.21 -13.87 -18.48
C GLY A 78 -8.46 -14.40 -17.77
N SER A 79 -8.59 -14.20 -16.45
CA SER A 79 -9.83 -14.37 -15.69
C SER A 79 -9.69 -13.79 -14.28
N PHE A 80 -10.81 -13.49 -13.61
CA PHE A 80 -10.81 -13.14 -12.19
C PHE A 80 -10.11 -14.18 -11.30
N GLU A 81 -10.31 -15.48 -11.53
CA GLU A 81 -9.66 -16.54 -10.76
C GLU A 81 -8.13 -16.56 -10.95
N LYS A 82 -7.63 -16.26 -12.16
CA LYS A 82 -6.18 -16.14 -12.41
C LYS A 82 -5.60 -14.90 -11.73
N PHE A 83 -6.31 -13.78 -11.80
CA PHE A 83 -5.95 -12.57 -11.05
C PHE A 83 -5.85 -12.88 -9.55
N LYS A 84 -6.89 -13.48 -8.97
CA LYS A 84 -6.96 -13.82 -7.55
C LYS A 84 -5.81 -14.75 -7.15
N ALA A 85 -5.53 -15.78 -7.95
CA ALA A 85 -4.40 -16.68 -7.71
C ALA A 85 -3.05 -15.95 -7.68
N GLN A 86 -2.78 -15.09 -8.68
CA GLN A 86 -1.54 -14.29 -8.72
C GLN A 86 -1.47 -13.30 -7.56
N PHE A 87 -2.57 -12.62 -7.24
CA PHE A 87 -2.65 -11.64 -6.17
C PHE A 87 -2.45 -12.27 -4.77
N THR A 88 -3.05 -13.43 -4.52
CA THR A 88 -2.84 -14.22 -3.30
C THR A 88 -1.40 -14.71 -3.19
N ALA A 89 -0.79 -15.18 -4.29
CA ALA A 89 0.61 -15.58 -4.30
C ALA A 89 1.54 -14.39 -4.00
N ALA A 90 1.24 -13.21 -4.54
CA ALA A 90 1.98 -11.99 -4.22
C ALA A 90 1.86 -11.60 -2.74
N ALA A 91 0.66 -11.70 -2.16
CA ALA A 91 0.45 -11.41 -0.74
C ALA A 91 1.24 -12.37 0.17
N ASN A 92 1.10 -13.68 -0.05
CA ASN A 92 1.70 -14.70 0.81
C ASN A 92 3.21 -14.88 0.58
N GLY A 93 3.73 -14.45 -0.57
CA GLY A 93 5.15 -14.57 -0.94
C GLY A 93 6.04 -13.44 -0.41
N LEU A 94 5.52 -12.51 0.39
CA LEU A 94 6.30 -11.40 0.94
C LEU A 94 7.34 -11.91 1.95
N GLN A 95 8.58 -11.45 1.79
CA GLN A 95 9.68 -11.74 2.72
C GLN A 95 9.85 -10.58 3.70
N GLY A 96 9.04 -10.58 4.75
CA GLY A 96 8.97 -9.50 5.73
C GLY A 96 7.66 -8.71 5.62
N SER A 97 7.68 -7.47 6.09
CA SER A 97 6.50 -6.61 6.11
C SER A 97 6.18 -6.04 4.71
N GLY A 98 4.90 -5.97 4.36
CA GLY A 98 4.53 -5.46 3.04
C GLY A 98 3.03 -5.58 2.71
N TRP A 99 2.74 -5.39 1.43
CA TRP A 99 1.39 -5.37 0.88
C TRP A 99 1.34 -6.04 -0.49
N ALA A 100 0.21 -6.67 -0.80
CA ALA A 100 -0.14 -6.94 -2.19
C ALA A 100 -0.93 -5.75 -2.74
N VAL A 101 -0.60 -5.29 -3.95
CA VAL A 101 -1.22 -4.11 -4.58
C VAL A 101 -1.66 -4.45 -6.00
N LEU A 102 -2.93 -4.25 -6.32
CA LEU A 102 -3.41 -4.11 -7.70
C LEU A 102 -3.32 -2.63 -8.04
N GLY A 103 -2.51 -2.30 -9.05
CA GLY A 103 -2.27 -0.94 -9.48
C GLY A 103 -2.55 -0.75 -10.97
N TYR A 104 -2.97 0.46 -11.33
CA TYR A 104 -3.07 0.90 -12.72
C TYR A 104 -1.78 1.61 -13.13
N ASP A 105 -1.13 1.07 -14.15
CA ASP A 105 0.02 1.70 -14.81
C ASP A 105 -0.48 2.72 -15.83
N THR A 106 -0.21 3.99 -15.55
CA THR A 106 -0.60 5.12 -16.41
C THR A 106 0.24 5.24 -17.67
N LEU A 107 1.39 4.56 -17.75
CA LEU A 107 2.22 4.56 -18.96
C LEU A 107 1.80 3.45 -19.92
N GLY A 108 1.63 2.23 -19.42
CA GLY A 108 1.19 1.07 -20.19
C GLY A 108 -0.32 0.93 -20.34
N HIS A 109 -1.11 1.74 -19.62
CA HIS A 109 -2.57 1.67 -19.56
C HIS A 109 -3.09 0.27 -19.19
N THR A 110 -2.43 -0.36 -18.22
CA THR A 110 -2.66 -1.77 -17.84
C THR A 110 -2.80 -1.95 -16.33
N LEU A 111 -3.50 -3.01 -15.93
CA LEU A 111 -3.56 -3.47 -14.55
C LEU A 111 -2.39 -4.40 -14.25
N LEU A 112 -1.68 -4.12 -13.17
CA LEU A 112 -0.52 -4.90 -12.70
C LEU A 112 -0.66 -5.22 -11.21
N THR A 113 -0.09 -6.35 -10.80
CA THR A 113 0.08 -6.67 -9.37
C THR A 113 1.50 -6.36 -8.91
N PHE A 114 1.64 -5.79 -7.72
CA PHE A 114 2.93 -5.52 -7.09
C PHE A 114 3.01 -6.10 -5.68
N GLN A 115 4.21 -6.47 -5.27
CA GLN A 115 4.56 -6.76 -3.87
C GLN A 115 5.24 -5.52 -3.30
N LEU A 116 4.51 -4.69 -2.56
CA LEU A 116 5.07 -3.51 -1.95
C LEU A 116 5.79 -3.90 -0.66
N TYR A 117 7.04 -3.50 -0.50
CA TYR A 117 7.85 -3.79 0.68
C TYR A 117 7.73 -2.64 1.69
N ASP A 118 7.62 -3.00 2.96
CA ASP A 118 7.29 -2.11 4.07
C ASP A 118 6.04 -1.26 3.77
N GLN A 119 6.25 0.04 3.51
CA GLN A 119 5.18 1.00 3.19
C GLN A 119 5.45 1.81 1.91
N GLN A 120 6.65 1.72 1.32
CA GLN A 120 7.12 2.70 0.33
C GLN A 120 8.06 2.14 -0.75
N ALA A 121 8.31 0.84 -0.79
CA ALA A 121 9.31 0.25 -1.68
C ALA A 121 8.73 -0.80 -2.63
N ASN A 122 9.45 -1.06 -3.74
CA ASN A 122 9.14 -2.08 -4.74
C ASN A 122 7.88 -1.83 -5.60
N VAL A 123 7.51 -0.56 -5.79
CA VAL A 123 6.48 -0.11 -6.76
C VAL A 123 7.03 1.08 -7.55
N PRO A 124 6.87 1.13 -8.89
CA PRO A 124 7.25 2.30 -9.68
C PRO A 124 6.48 3.57 -9.29
N LEU A 125 7.10 4.74 -9.49
CA LEU A 125 6.41 6.03 -9.36
C LEU A 125 5.30 6.14 -10.42
N GLY A 126 4.15 6.68 -10.03
CA GLY A 126 3.03 6.94 -10.94
C GLY A 126 2.02 5.79 -11.08
N ILE A 127 2.23 4.66 -10.38
CA ILE A 127 1.20 3.61 -10.25
C ILE A 127 0.05 4.13 -9.38
N ILE A 128 -1.17 3.99 -9.87
CA ILE A 128 -2.38 4.34 -9.11
C ILE A 128 -2.90 3.07 -8.40
N PRO A 129 -2.86 3.00 -7.05
CA PRO A 129 -3.37 1.84 -6.32
C PRO A 129 -4.89 1.75 -6.41
N LEU A 130 -5.41 0.55 -6.72
CA LEU A 130 -6.84 0.26 -6.82
C LEU A 130 -7.32 -0.65 -5.68
N LEU A 131 -6.59 -1.74 -5.43
CA LEU A 131 -6.85 -2.67 -4.34
C LEU A 131 -5.53 -2.96 -3.62
N GLN A 132 -5.57 -2.99 -2.29
CA GLN A 132 -4.40 -3.29 -1.45
C GLN A 132 -4.80 -4.25 -0.34
N VAL A 133 -3.89 -5.15 0.04
CA VAL A 133 -4.03 -6.05 1.19
C VAL A 133 -2.82 -5.89 2.11
N ASP A 134 -3.08 -5.56 3.38
CA ASP A 134 -2.04 -5.42 4.40
C ASP A 134 -1.55 -6.80 4.86
N MET A 135 -0.27 -7.07 4.62
CA MET A 135 0.40 -8.30 5.01
C MET A 135 1.45 -8.07 6.10
N TRP A 136 1.41 -6.91 6.78
CA TRP A 136 2.13 -6.74 8.04
C TRP A 136 1.55 -7.67 9.10
N GLU A 137 2.40 -8.24 9.96
CA GLU A 137 1.97 -9.16 11.02
C GLU A 137 0.90 -8.52 11.93
N HIS A 138 0.95 -7.21 12.17
CA HIS A 138 -0.07 -6.51 12.97
C HIS A 138 -1.50 -6.62 12.39
N ALA A 139 -1.64 -6.95 11.10
CA ALA A 139 -2.92 -6.98 10.41
C ALA A 139 -3.68 -8.29 10.68
N TYR A 140 -2.97 -9.39 10.94
CA TYR A 140 -3.58 -10.71 11.03
C TYR A 140 -3.15 -11.53 12.27
N TYR A 141 -1.99 -11.26 12.86
CA TYR A 141 -1.36 -12.20 13.81
C TYR A 141 -2.20 -12.50 15.06
N LEU A 142 -2.95 -11.52 15.57
CA LEU A 142 -3.83 -11.74 16.73
C LEU A 142 -4.95 -12.75 16.45
N GLN A 143 -5.36 -12.91 15.20
CA GLN A 143 -6.46 -13.79 14.80
C GLN A 143 -5.97 -15.06 14.09
N TYR A 144 -4.97 -14.93 13.21
CA TYR A 144 -4.51 -16.00 12.32
C TYR A 144 -3.11 -16.53 12.66
N GLN A 145 -2.37 -15.87 13.55
CA GLN A 145 -1.01 -16.26 13.95
C GLN A 145 -0.11 -16.47 12.72
N ASN A 146 0.49 -17.64 12.57
CA ASN A 146 1.44 -18.01 11.52
C ASN A 146 0.82 -18.94 10.46
N VAL A 147 -0.50 -18.90 10.29
CA VAL A 147 -1.27 -19.78 9.41
C VAL A 147 -1.74 -19.03 8.16
#